data_AF-A0A120HTG8-F1
#
_entry.id   AF-A0A120HTG8-F1
#
_cell.length_a   1.000
_cell.length_b   1.000
_cell.length_c   1.000
_cell.angle_alpha   90.00
_cell.angle_beta   90.00
_cell.angle_gamma   90.00
#
_symmetry.space_group_name_H-M   'P 1'
#
loop_
_entity.id
_entity.type
_entity.pdbx_description
1 polymer ?
#
loop_
_entity_poly.entity_id
_entity_poly.type
_entity_poly.pdbx_seq_one_letter_code
_entity_poly.pdbx_strand_id
1 'polypeptide(L)' 'EYGTVNYDASPPVDVTESLLWYDLMEEYGLSYVNFAISDKDEGASALIPGTTPENVCREEYLTESGRLVV' A
#
# COMPACT_ATOMS: atom_id res chain seq x y z
N GLU A 1 -9.05 4.39 6.05
CA GLU A 1 -8.59 3.35 5.12
C GLU A 1 -8.47 3.98 3.74
N TYR A 2 -7.37 3.73 3.03
CA TYR A 2 -7.14 4.16 1.65
C TYR A 2 -6.34 3.08 0.90
N GLY A 3 -6.34 3.09 -0.43
CA GLY A 3 -5.50 2.23 -1.27
C GLY A 3 -4.63 3.05 -2.21
N THR A 4 -3.56 2.43 -2.72
CA THR A 4 -2.63 3.02 -3.71
C THR A 4 -3.00 2.65 -5.15
N VAL A 5 -4.10 1.93 -5.32
CA VAL A 5 -4.60 1.35 -6.57
C VAL A 5 -6.09 1.66 -6.74
N ASN A 6 -6.70 1.15 -7.82
CA ASN A 6 -8.14 1.34 -8.08
C ASN A 6 -9.02 0.72 -6.96
N TYR A 7 -10.29 1.13 -6.89
CA TYR A 7 -11.21 0.77 -5.79
C TYR A 7 -11.46 -0.74 -5.64
N ASP A 8 -11.18 -1.53 -6.68
CA ASP A 8 -11.32 -2.97 -6.73
C ASP A 8 -10.03 -3.73 -6.36
N ALA A 9 -9.04 -3.02 -5.80
CA ALA A 9 -7.71 -3.52 -5.44
C ALA A 9 -6.87 -4.02 -6.63
N SER A 10 -7.26 -3.72 -7.87
CA SER A 10 -6.53 -4.11 -9.07
C SER A 10 -5.34 -3.18 -9.37
N PRO A 11 -4.21 -3.68 -9.86
CA PRO A 11 -3.09 -2.85 -10.30
C PRO A 11 -3.48 -1.95 -11.50
N PRO A 12 -2.68 -0.91 -11.82
CA PRO A 12 -1.39 -0.55 -11.23
C PRO A 12 -1.49 0.37 -10.01
N VAL A 13 -0.36 0.56 -9.33
CA VAL A 13 -0.21 1.61 -8.31
C VAL A 13 -0.21 2.98 -8.97
N ASP A 14 -1.01 3.91 -8.44
CA ASP A 14 -1.00 5.32 -8.81
C ASP A 14 -0.21 6.13 -7.78
N VAL A 15 1.10 6.20 -7.97
CA VAL A 15 2.02 6.94 -7.09
C VAL A 15 1.68 8.43 -7.07
N THR A 16 1.27 9.00 -8.21
CA THR A 16 1.05 10.45 -8.32
C THR A 16 -0.17 10.85 -7.51
N GLU A 17 -1.28 10.15 -7.67
CA GLU A 17 -2.51 10.43 -6.91
C GLU A 17 -2.33 10.11 -5.42
N SER A 18 -1.61 9.03 -5.08
CA SER A 18 -1.34 8.68 -3.68
C SER A 18 -0.60 9.79 -2.93
N LEU A 19 0.42 10.40 -3.55
CA LEU A 19 1.17 11.50 -2.94
C LEU A 19 0.32 12.77 -2.78
N LEU A 20 -0.57 13.08 -3.72
CA LEU A 20 -1.52 14.20 -3.58
C LEU A 20 -2.44 14.03 -2.37
N TRP A 21 -2.89 12.81 -2.11
CA TRP A 21 -3.69 12.50 -0.92
C TRP A 21 -2.87 12.61 0.37
N TYR A 22 -1.60 12.20 0.37
CA TYR A 22 -0.74 12.34 1.55
C TYR A 22 -0.54 13.81 1.91
N ASP A 23 -0.22 14.66 0.93
CA ASP A 23 -0.07 16.10 1.12
C ASP A 23 -1.34 16.73 1.70
N LEU A 24 -2.51 16.36 1.18
CA LEU A 24 -3.80 16.82 1.70
C LEU A 24 -4.04 16.34 3.13
N MET A 25 -3.79 15.07 3.42
CA MET A 25 -4.00 14.53 4.76
C MET A 25 -3.06 15.17 5.78
N GLU A 26 -1.82 15.47 5.39
CA GLU A 26 -0.86 16.22 6.21
C GLU A 26 -1.30 17.67 6.44
N GLU A 27 -1.76 18.38 5.40
CA GLU A 27 -2.26 19.76 5.49
C GLU A 27 -3.40 19.89 6.52
N TYR A 28 -4.32 18.93 6.53
CA TYR A 28 -5.50 18.94 7.40
C TYR A 28 -5.33 18.14 8.71
N GLY A 29 -4.15 17.56 8.97
CA GLY A 29 -3.90 16.77 10.17
C GLY A 29 -4.78 15.51 10.28
N LEU A 30 -5.09 14.89 9.15
CA LEU A 30 -5.91 13.68 9.08
C LEU A 30 -5.07 12.43 9.34
N SER A 31 -5.49 11.61 10.30
CA SER A 31 -4.90 10.28 10.46
C SER A 31 -5.38 9.35 9.35
N TYR A 32 -4.48 8.48 8.86
CA TYR A 32 -4.78 7.54 7.79
C TYR A 32 -4.16 6.16 8.03
N VAL A 33 -4.70 5.16 7.35
CA VAL A 33 -4.24 3.77 7.39
C VAL A 33 -4.40 3.15 6.01
N ASN A 34 -3.34 2.54 5.48
CA ASN A 34 -3.33 1.88 4.18
C ASN A 34 -4.04 0.51 4.23
N PHE A 35 -4.71 0.18 3.14
CA PHE A 35 -5.14 -1.18 2.81
C PHE A 35 -4.12 -1.80 1.83
N ALA A 36 -3.45 -2.92 2.14
CA ALA A 36 -3.45 -3.64 3.43
C ALA A 36 -2.17 -4.47 3.65
N ILE A 37 -1.89 -4.82 4.91
CA ILE A 37 -0.93 -5.87 5.26
C ILE A 37 -1.54 -7.23 4.90
N SER A 38 -1.22 -7.71 3.71
CA SER A 38 -1.77 -8.91 3.06
C SER A 38 -0.75 -9.42 2.04
N ASP A 39 -0.73 -10.74 1.82
CA ASP A 39 0.00 -11.40 0.73
C ASP A 39 -0.95 -11.92 -0.37
N LYS A 40 -2.22 -11.49 -0.36
CA LYS A 40 -3.15 -11.81 -1.45
C LYS A 40 -2.58 -11.31 -2.78
N ASP A 41 -2.72 -12.11 -3.83
CA ASP A 41 -2.31 -11.73 -5.18
C ASP A 41 -3.26 -10.67 -5.77
N GLU A 42 -3.05 -9.42 -5.37
CA GLU A 42 -3.77 -8.22 -5.81
C GLU A 42 -2.87 -6.97 -5.71
N GLY A 43 -3.26 -5.88 -6.36
CA GLY A 43 -2.45 -4.66 -6.42
C GLY A 43 -2.32 -3.92 -5.08
N ALA A 44 -3.32 -4.04 -4.20
CA ALA A 44 -3.35 -3.33 -2.91
C ALA A 44 -2.49 -3.99 -1.81
N SER A 45 -2.18 -5.28 -1.93
CA SER A 45 -1.40 -6.02 -0.94
C SER A 45 -0.02 -5.41 -0.74
N ALA A 46 0.39 -5.16 0.51
CA ALA A 46 1.72 -4.68 0.82
C ALA A 46 2.80 -5.76 0.61
N LEU A 47 2.46 -7.05 0.71
CA LEU A 47 3.39 -8.17 0.66
C LEU A 47 3.22 -8.98 -0.64
N ILE A 48 4.32 -9.52 -1.16
CA ILE A 48 4.27 -10.45 -2.30
C ILE A 48 3.59 -11.78 -1.89
N PRO A 49 2.91 -12.49 -2.81
CA PRO A 49 2.25 -13.75 -2.49
C PRO A 49 3.15 -14.80 -1.85
N GLY A 50 2.68 -15.40 -0.75
CA GLY A 50 3.42 -16.42 0.01
C GLY A 50 4.42 -15.86 1.02
N THR A 51 4.38 -14.55 1.31
CA THR A 51 5.21 -13.94 2.36
C THR A 51 4.85 -14.54 3.72
N THR A 52 5.84 -15.11 4.41
CA THR A 52 5.65 -15.68 5.75
C THR A 52 5.76 -14.60 6.84
N PRO A 53 5.24 -14.84 8.06
CA PRO A 53 5.33 -13.87 9.17
C PRO A 53 6.74 -13.38 9.47
N GLU A 54 7.77 -14.23 9.29
CA GLU A 54 9.18 -13.89 9.54
C GLU A 54 9.78 -12.93 8.49
N ASN A 55 9.07 -12.71 7.38
CA ASN A 55 9.50 -11.92 6.23
C ASN A 55 8.70 -10.62 6.04
N VAL A 56 7.63 -10.37 6.83
CA VAL A 56 6.72 -9.21 6.67
C VAL A 56 7.43 -7.85 6.64
N CYS A 57 8.55 -7.71 7.37
CA CYS A 57 9.29 -6.44 7.46
C CYS A 57 10.52 -6.37 6.54
N ARG A 58 10.61 -7.22 5.52
CA ARG A 58 11.75 -7.28 4.60
C ARG A 58 11.39 -6.63 3.27
N GLU A 59 12.23 -5.70 2.83
CA GLU A 59 11.98 -4.89 1.64
C GLU A 59 11.80 -5.73 0.36
N GLU A 60 12.54 -6.85 0.25
CA GLU A 60 12.44 -7.77 -0.88
C GLU A 60 11.12 -8.55 -0.93
N TYR A 61 10.31 -8.51 0.14
CA TYR A 61 8.99 -9.11 0.21
C TYR A 61 7.85 -8.08 0.05
N LEU A 62 8.17 -6.81 -0.17
CA LEU A 62 7.16 -5.78 -0.43
C LEU A 62 6.76 -5.75 -1.91
N THR A 63 5.48 -5.51 -2.17
CA THR A 63 4.99 -5.15 -3.51
C THR A 63 5.35 -3.70 -3.85
N GLU A 64 4.95 -3.23 -5.02
CA GLU A 64 5.01 -1.80 -5.34
C GLU A 64 4.16 -0.95 -4.39
N SER A 65 2.95 -1.39 -4.04
CA SER A 65 2.09 -0.73 -3.05
C SER A 65 2.77 -0.72 -1.67
N GLY A 66 3.33 -1.87 -1.24
CA GLY A 66 4.04 -1.99 0.03
C GLY A 66 5.23 -1.03 0.16
N ARG A 67 6.05 -0.90 -0.88
CA ARG A 67 7.18 0.03 -0.89
C ARG A 67 6.79 1.51 -0.82
N LEU A 68 5.56 1.86 -1.20
CA LEU A 68 5.08 3.23 -1.13
C LEU A 68 4.62 3.62 0.29
N VAL A 69 4.16 2.65 1.09
CA VAL A 69 3.40 2.92 2.33
C VAL A 69 4.04 2.42 3.62
N VAL A 70 5.09 1.59 3.54
CA VAL A 70 5.84 1.01 4.67
C VAL A 70 7.20 1.71 4.80
#